data_AF-A0A291GFQ4-F1
#
_entry.id   AF-A0A291GFQ4-F1
#
_cell.length_a   1.000
_cell.length_b   1.000
_cell.length_c   1.000
_cell.angle_alpha   90.00
_cell.angle_beta   90.00
_cell.angle_gamma   90.00
#
_symmetry.space_group_name_H-M   'P 1'
#
loop_
_entity.id
_entity.type
_entity.pdbx_description
1 polymer ?
#
loop_
_entity_poly.entity_id
_entity_poly.type
_entity_poly.pdbx_seq_one_letter_code
_entity_poly.pdbx_strand_id
1 'polypeptide(L)' 'MIDVHPNDIVIIAAFDDVPEHLFRVEEVYDDCITGQALTGPLAGEYGEPPIELILGVHHSAD' A
#
# COMPACT_ATOMS: atom_id res chain seq x y z
N MET A 1 -6.25 14.16 -0.45
CA MET A 1 -6.45 12.70 -0.47
C MET A 1 -5.80 12.19 -1.74
N ILE A 2 -4.99 11.14 -1.62
CA ILE A 2 -4.38 10.47 -2.78
C ILE A 2 -5.47 9.60 -3.39
N ASP A 3 -5.70 9.72 -4.69
CA ASP A 3 -6.61 8.86 -5.41
C ASP A 3 -5.89 7.52 -5.65
N VAL A 4 -6.46 6.43 -5.17
CA VAL A 4 -5.86 5.08 -5.21
C VAL A 4 -6.88 4.12 -5.79
N HIS A 5 -6.43 3.25 -6.68
CA HIS A 5 -7.26 2.26 -7.35
C HIS A 5 -6.72 0.85 -7.20
N PRO A 6 -7.56 -0.18 -7.39
CA PRO A 6 -7.10 -1.55 -7.55
C PRO A 6 -6.00 -1.66 -8.61
N ASN A 7 -4.96 -2.43 -8.30
CA ASN A 7 -3.72 -2.63 -9.06
C ASN A 7 -2.68 -1.49 -9.02
N ASP A 8 -2.98 -0.35 -8.40
CA ASP A 8 -1.95 0.64 -8.13
C ASP A 8 -0.85 0.06 -7.24
N ILE A 9 0.37 0.54 -7.43
CA ILE A 9 1.47 0.34 -6.50
C ILE A 9 1.63 1.63 -5.72
N VAL A 10 1.45 1.56 -4.41
CA VAL A 10 1.57 2.70 -3.49
C VAL A 10 2.79 2.56 -2.60
N ILE A 11 3.21 3.67 -2.01
CA ILE A 11 4.28 3.73 -1.02
C ILE A 11 3.61 3.80 0.37
N ILE A 12 3.86 2.78 1.20
CA ILE A 12 3.40 2.74 2.59
C ILE A 12 4.50 3.31 3.48
N ALA A 13 4.15 4.28 4.33
CA ALA A 13 5.05 4.86 5.32
C ALA A 13 5.62 3.79 6.27
N ALA A 14 6.76 4.08 6.90
CA ALA A 14 7.29 3.22 7.95
C ALA A 14 6.39 3.22 9.20
N PHE A 15 6.18 2.06 9.82
CA PHE A 15 5.41 1.86 11.06
C PHE A 15 5.93 0.61 11.80
N ASP A 16 5.83 0.57 13.12
CA ASP A 16 6.15 -0.61 13.96
C ASP A 16 7.38 -1.44 13.50
N ASP A 17 8.54 -0.78 13.35
CA ASP A 17 9.81 -1.36 12.87
C ASP A 17 9.79 -1.93 11.43
N VAL A 18 8.68 -1.79 10.72
CA VAL A 18 8.56 -2.02 9.27
C VAL A 18 9.01 -0.75 8.54
N PRO A 19 10.04 -0.82 7.67
CA PRO A 19 10.45 0.32 6.87
C PRO A 19 9.38 0.65 5.82
N GLU A 20 9.53 1.82 5.21
CA GLU A 20 8.77 2.19 4.02
C GLU A 20 8.90 1.09 2.96
N HIS A 21 7.77 0.75 2.33
CA HIS A 21 7.74 -0.30 1.32
C HIS A 21 6.65 -0.06 0.27
N LEU A 22 6.84 -0.71 -0.87
CA LEU A 22 5.85 -0.75 -1.93
C LEU A 22 4.77 -1.77 -1.61
N PHE A 23 3.53 -1.43 -1.97
CA PHE A 23 2.36 -2.26 -1.74
C PHE A 23 1.46 -2.22 -2.97
N ARG A 24 1.08 -3.38 -3.48
CA ARG A 24 0.13 -3.49 -4.59
C ARG A 24 -1.28 -3.58 -4.02
N VAL A 25 -2.13 -2.65 -4.42
CA VAL A 25 -3.52 -2.57 -4.02
C VAL A 25 -4.34 -3.65 -4.73
N GLU A 26 -5.17 -4.37 -4.00
CA GLU A 26 -6.17 -5.29 -4.51
C GLU A 26 -7.57 -4.67 -4.37
N GLU A 27 -7.93 -4.17 -3.19
CA GLU A 27 -9.21 -3.49 -2.93
C GLU A 27 -9.00 -2.18 -2.17
N VAL A 28 -9.96 -1.26 -2.33
CA VAL A 28 -9.97 0.04 -1.66
C VAL A 28 -11.28 0.16 -0.88
N TYR A 29 -11.16 0.41 0.42
CA TYR A 29 -12.27 0.64 1.34
C TYR A 29 -12.27 2.09 1.82
N ASP A 30 -13.24 2.47 2.66
CA ASP A 30 -13.37 3.85 3.15
C ASP A 30 -12.15 4.32 3.99
N ASP A 31 -11.51 3.41 4.73
CA ASP A 31 -10.43 3.72 5.69
C ASP A 31 -9.12 2.96 5.46
N CYS A 32 -9.12 1.89 4.65
CA CYS A 32 -7.93 1.10 4.35
C CYS A 32 -7.88 0.66 2.88
N ILE A 33 -6.72 0.18 2.47
CA ILE A 33 -6.54 -0.61 1.26
C ILE A 33 -6.16 -2.04 1.67
N THR A 34 -6.41 -3.00 0.79
CA THR A 34 -5.90 -4.36 0.94
C THR A 34 -5.03 -4.76 -0.23
N GLY A 35 -4.25 -5.82 -0.08
CA GLY A 35 -3.37 -6.31 -1.14
C GLY A 35 -2.07 -6.87 -0.59
N GLN A 36 -0.99 -6.75 -1.36
CA GLN A 36 0.27 -7.44 -1.06
C GLN A 36 1.45 -6.47 -0.98
N ALA A 37 2.27 -6.62 0.05
CA ALA A 37 3.55 -5.93 0.14
C ALA A 37 4.54 -6.48 -0.90
N LEU A 38 5.18 -5.60 -1.66
CA LEU A 38 6.10 -5.95 -2.73
C LEU A 38 7.57 -5.91 -2.29
N THR A 39 7.88 -5.11 -1.27
CA THR A 39 9.25 -4.91 -0.77
C THR A 39 9.29 -4.91 0.75
N GLY A 40 10.50 -4.89 1.31
CA GLY A 40 10.70 -4.85 2.76
C GLY A 40 10.51 -6.20 3.44
N PRO A 41 10.48 -6.24 4.78
CA PRO A 41 10.40 -7.49 5.54
C PRO A 41 9.07 -8.23 5.39
N LEU A 42 8.02 -7.55 4.91
CA LEU A 42 6.70 -8.14 4.65
C LEU A 42 6.49 -8.53 3.19
N ALA A 43 7.51 -8.51 2.34
CA ALA A 43 7.36 -8.81 0.92
C ALA A 43 6.71 -10.19 0.68
N GLY A 44 5.60 -10.20 -0.07
CA GLY A 44 4.77 -11.39 -0.33
C GLY A 44 3.59 -11.57 0.63
N GLU A 45 3.57 -10.85 1.76
CA GLU A 45 2.48 -10.93 2.73
C GLU A 45 1.28 -10.09 2.29
N TYR A 46 0.08 -10.60 2.59
CA TYR A 46 -1.17 -9.85 2.43
C TYR A 46 -1.37 -8.93 3.63
N GLY A 47 -1.84 -7.71 3.39
CA GLY A 47 -2.06 -6.72 4.44
C GLY A 47 -3.26 -5.81 4.20
N GLU A 48 -3.58 -5.02 5.21
CA GLU A 48 -4.68 -4.06 5.24
C GLU A 48 -4.23 -2.69 5.77
N PRO A 49 -3.20 -2.05 5.19
CA PRO A 49 -2.70 -0.80 5.75
C PRO A 49 -3.76 0.33 5.67
N PRO A 50 -3.90 1.15 6.73
CA PRO A 50 -4.74 2.35 6.71
C PRO A 50 -4.35 3.29 5.57
N ILE A 51 -5.33 3.95 4.94
CA ILE A 51 -5.09 4.90 3.83
C ILE A 51 -4.20 6.07 4.28
N GLU A 52 -4.23 6.43 5.56
CA GLU A 52 -3.38 7.48 6.14
C GLU A 52 -1.87 7.17 6.08
N LEU A 53 -1.48 5.90 5.93
CA LEU A 53 -0.08 5.51 5.75
C LEU A 53 0.40 5.63 4.31
N ILE A 54 -0.47 5.92 3.35
CA ILE A 54 -0.10 6.05 1.94
C ILE A 54 0.60 7.40 1.74
N LEU A 55 1.88 7.35 1.34
CA LEU A 55 2.67 8.54 1.03
C LEU A 55 2.47 9.02 -0.40
N GLY A 56 2.13 8.11 -1.32
CA GLY A 56 1.98 8.41 -2.75
C GLY A 56 1.74 7.16 -3.59
N VAL A 57 1.29 7.37 -4.82
CA VAL A 57 1.24 6.33 -5.86
C VAL A 57 2.61 6.27 -6.54
N HIS A 58 3.23 5.09 -6.53
CA HIS A 58 4.47 4.80 -7.24
C HIS A 58 4.23 4.44 -8.71
N HIS A 59 3.17 3.66 -8.97
CA HIS A 59 2.73 3.30 -10.32
C HIS A 59 1.21 3.14 -10.32
N SER A 60 0.54 3.76 -11.29
CA SER A 60 -0.90 3.61 -11.47
C SER A 60 -1.21 2.40 -12.34
N ALA A 61 -2.34 1.76 -12.10
CA ALA A 61 -2.93 0.83 -13.06
C ALA A 61 -3.18 1.58 -14.39
N ASP A 62 -2.84 0.94 -15.52
CA ASP A 62 -3.13 1.44 -16.87
C ASP A 62 -4.63 1.37 -17.18
#